data_AF-A0A540WJJ5-F1
#
_entry.id   AF-A0A540WJJ5-F1
#
_cell.length_a   1.000
_cell.length_b   1.000
_cell.length_c   1.000
_cell.angle_alpha   90.00
_cell.angle_beta   90.00
_cell.angle_gamma   90.00
#
_symmetry.space_group_name_H-M   'P 1'
#
loop_
_entity.id
_entity.type
_entity.pdbx_description
1 polymer ?
#
loop_
_entity_poly.entity_id
_entity_poly.type
_entity_poly.pdbx_seq_one_letter_code
_entity_poly.pdbx_strand_id
1 'polypeptide(L)'
;MTKLFLPQSQLEEWALADKADVRDGRLVVMAEGGTAFAVSPAVHFLQLVSGEDTHGLVAKVKTEEQLSRLGAEQMADSVLVGESAYEVVPGYVTEVPSGAPKPEAAGKKPDSETDLLAAFLLNKMG
;
A
#
# COMPACT_ATOMS: atom_id res chain seq x y z
N MET A 1 5.57 -9.82 -14.75
CA MET A 1 5.18 -8.48 -14.28
C MET A 1 4.64 -8.63 -12.87
N THR A 2 5.14 -7.86 -11.92
CA THR A 2 4.65 -7.84 -10.54
C THR A 2 3.85 -6.56 -10.34
N LYS A 3 2.62 -6.67 -9.82
CA LYS A 3 1.82 -5.52 -9.40
C LYS A 3 2.23 -5.11 -8.00
N LEU A 4 2.59 -3.85 -7.84
CA LEU A 4 2.95 -3.25 -6.57
C LEU A 4 1.98 -2.13 -6.26
N PHE A 5 1.64 -1.99 -4.98
CA PHE A 5 0.90 -0.85 -4.47
C PHE A 5 1.86 0.09 -3.75
N LEU A 6 1.77 1.38 -4.05
CA LEU A 6 2.53 2.45 -3.43
C LEU A 6 1.56 3.39 -2.71
N PRO A 7 1.58 3.45 -1.37
CA PRO A 7 0.78 4.42 -0.62
C PRO A 7 1.13 5.86 -1.02
N GLN A 8 0.13 6.74 -1.05
CA GLN A 8 0.34 8.15 -1.38
C GLN A 8 1.35 8.81 -0.42
N SER A 9 1.24 8.57 0.89
CA SER A 9 2.18 9.12 1.87
C SER A 9 3.62 8.65 1.67
N GLN A 10 3.81 7.43 1.16
CA GLN A 10 5.14 6.92 0.83
C GLN A 10 5.72 7.60 -0.41
N LEU A 11 4.87 7.87 -1.42
CA LEU A 11 5.24 8.64 -2.59
C LEU A 11 5.61 10.08 -2.22
N GLU A 12 4.84 10.72 -1.33
CA GLU A 12 5.12 12.07 -0.84
C GLU A 12 6.50 12.15 -0.16
N GLU A 13 6.85 11.16 0.66
CA GLU A 13 8.18 11.05 1.26
C GLU A 13 9.29 10.90 0.20
N TRP A 14 9.05 10.08 -0.83
CA TRP A 14 10.01 9.90 -1.93
C TRP A 14 10.17 11.15 -2.77
N ALA A 15 9.10 11.90 -3.01
CA ALA A 15 9.13 13.17 -3.73
C ALA A 15 9.91 14.22 -2.94
N LEU A 16 9.68 14.32 -1.63
CA LEU A 16 10.41 15.22 -0.74
C LEU A 16 11.91 14.88 -0.68
N ALA A 17 12.26 13.61 -0.83
CA ALA A 17 13.63 13.12 -0.85
C ALA A 17 14.26 13.10 -2.26
N ASP A 18 13.61 13.67 -3.28
CA ASP A 18 14.05 13.66 -4.69
C ASP A 18 14.31 12.24 -5.26
N LYS A 19 13.69 11.21 -4.68
CA LYS A 19 13.87 9.81 -5.08
C LYS A 19 12.94 9.40 -6.20
N ALA A 20 11.68 9.81 -6.13
CA ALA A 20 10.66 9.50 -7.12
C ALA A 20 9.51 10.49 -7.06
N ASP A 21 8.81 10.69 -8.17
CA ASP A 21 7.69 11.62 -8.28
C ASP A 21 6.66 11.11 -9.28
N VAL A 22 5.39 11.48 -9.14
CA VAL A 22 4.35 11.12 -10.12
C VAL A 22 4.10 12.29 -11.07
N ARG A 23 4.37 12.08 -12.36
CA ARG A 23 4.20 13.06 -13.43
C ARG A 23 3.37 12.47 -14.55
N ASP A 24 2.31 13.16 -14.95
CA ASP A 24 1.44 12.75 -16.07
C ASP A 24 0.94 11.29 -15.96
N GLY A 25 0.58 10.85 -14.74
CA GLY A 25 0.12 9.48 -14.50
C GLY A 25 1.23 8.42 -14.60
N ARG A 26 2.49 8.83 -14.46
CA ARG A 26 3.65 7.94 -14.43
C ARG A 26 4.50 8.18 -13.21
N LEU A 27 4.88 7.12 -12.51
CA LEU A 27 5.87 7.16 -11.44
C LEU A 27 7.26 7.23 -12.07
N VAL A 28 7.94 8.37 -11.89
CA VAL A 28 9.32 8.61 -12.34
C VAL A 28 10.26 8.35 -11.17
N VAL A 29 11.12 7.35 -11.28
CA VAL A 29 12.13 7.01 -10.26
C VAL A 29 13.45 7.65 -10.65
N MET A 30 13.88 8.65 -9.88
CA MET A 30 15.08 9.46 -10.13
C MET A 30 16.36 8.64 -9.86
N ALA A 31 16.32 7.75 -8.87
CA ALA A 31 17.45 6.90 -8.48
C ALA A 31 17.93 5.93 -9.60
N GLU A 32 17.05 5.57 -10.56
CA GLU A 32 17.35 4.69 -11.70
C GLU A 32 17.38 5.46 -13.02
N GLY A 33 18.01 6.64 -13.05
CA GLY A 33 18.22 7.42 -14.28
C GLY A 33 16.92 7.95 -14.91
N GLY A 34 15.85 8.10 -14.13
CA GLY A 34 14.56 8.62 -14.62
C GLY A 34 13.63 7.57 -15.21
N THR A 35 13.73 6.31 -14.78
CA THR A 35 12.83 5.25 -15.24
C THR A 35 11.38 5.58 -14.87
N ALA A 36 10.49 5.52 -15.85
CA ALA A 36 9.07 5.86 -15.68
C ALA A 36 8.19 4.63 -15.80
N PHE A 37 7.31 4.43 -14.82
CA PHE A 37 6.33 3.34 -14.79
C PHE A 37 4.92 3.90 -14.88
N ALA A 38 4.05 3.25 -15.65
CA ALA A 38 2.63 3.61 -15.67
C ALA A 38 2.00 3.32 -14.30
N VAL A 39 1.26 4.28 -13.77
CA VAL A 39 0.53 4.13 -12.51
C VAL A 39 -0.96 4.34 -12.70
N SER A 40 -1.74 3.58 -11.94
CA SER A 40 -3.18 3.77 -11.82
C SER A 40 -3.53 4.11 -10.37
N PRO A 41 -4.35 5.13 -10.11
CA PRO A 41 -4.84 5.41 -8.78
C PRO A 41 -5.60 4.22 -8.20
N ALA A 42 -5.39 3.96 -6.92
CA ALA A 42 -5.95 2.82 -6.22
C ALA A 42 -6.05 3.08 -4.72
N VAL A 43 -6.82 2.23 -4.05
CA VAL A 43 -6.93 2.21 -2.60
C VAL A 43 -6.59 0.83 -2.06
N HIS A 44 -5.95 0.80 -0.90
CA HIS A 44 -5.74 -0.42 -0.13
C HIS A 44 -6.70 -0.44 1.07
N PHE A 45 -7.58 -1.43 1.10
CA PHE A 45 -8.55 -1.61 2.18
C PHE A 45 -7.86 -2.18 3.42
N LEU A 46 -7.86 -1.41 4.51
CA LEU A 46 -7.21 -1.79 5.76
C LEU A 46 -8.14 -2.65 6.62
N GLN A 47 -9.35 -2.15 6.87
CA GLN A 47 -10.32 -2.79 7.76
C GLN A 47 -11.75 -2.36 7.46
N LEU A 48 -12.70 -3.17 7.90
CA LEU A 48 -14.12 -2.85 7.89
C LEU A 48 -14.45 -2.01 9.13
N VAL A 49 -14.98 -0.81 8.92
CA VAL A 49 -15.41 0.11 9.98
C VAL A 49 -16.86 -0.15 10.36
N SER A 50 -17.72 -0.44 9.38
CA SER A 50 -19.14 -0.71 9.60
C SER A 50 -19.73 -1.61 8.51
N GLY A 51 -20.79 -2.35 8.82
CA GLY A 51 -21.46 -3.27 7.90
C GLY A 51 -20.83 -4.68 7.90
N GLU A 52 -20.79 -5.32 6.73
CA GLU A 52 -20.25 -6.67 6.54
C GLU A 52 -19.31 -6.71 5.32
N ASP A 53 -18.21 -7.48 5.38
CA ASP A 53 -17.25 -7.60 4.28
C ASP A 53 -17.70 -8.61 3.21
N THR A 54 -18.88 -8.39 2.63
CA THR A 54 -19.51 -9.31 1.65
C THR A 54 -18.64 -9.55 0.41
N HIS A 55 -17.79 -8.58 0.06
CA HIS A 55 -16.93 -8.62 -1.12
C HIS A 55 -15.50 -9.08 -0.82
N GLY A 56 -15.16 -9.36 0.44
CA GLY A 56 -13.81 -9.80 0.82
C GLY A 56 -12.73 -8.75 0.50
N LEU A 57 -13.05 -7.47 0.73
CA LEU A 57 -12.22 -6.33 0.30
C LEU A 57 -11.09 -6.05 1.27
N VAL A 58 -11.21 -6.44 2.54
CA VAL A 58 -10.17 -6.21 3.54
C VAL A 58 -8.84 -6.83 3.09
N ALA A 59 -7.75 -6.08 3.24
CA ALA A 59 -6.40 -6.40 2.75
C ALA A 59 -6.28 -6.58 1.22
N LYS A 60 -7.23 -6.04 0.44
CA LYS A 60 -7.15 -5.98 -1.02
C LYS A 60 -6.87 -4.57 -1.50
N VAL A 61 -6.25 -4.51 -2.68
CA VAL A 61 -6.06 -3.26 -3.43
C VAL A 61 -7.04 -3.26 -4.59
N LYS A 62 -7.75 -2.14 -4.77
CA LYS A 62 -8.65 -1.90 -5.91
C LYS A 62 -8.31 -0.58 -6.57
N THR A 63 -8.30 -0.54 -7.90
CA THR A 63 -8.15 0.71 -8.63
C THR A 63 -9.44 1.53 -8.56
N GLU A 64 -9.36 2.86 -8.76
CA GLU A 64 -10.55 3.71 -8.79
C GLU A 64 -11.59 3.25 -9.83
N GLU A 65 -11.14 2.72 -10.98
CA GLU A 65 -12.03 2.10 -11.96
C GLU A 65 -12.78 0.88 -11.41
N GLN A 66 -12.11 0.05 -10.60
CA GLN A 66 -12.74 -1.11 -9.96
C GLN A 66 -13.72 -0.70 -8.88
N LEU A 67 -13.39 0.34 -8.09
CA LEU A 67 -14.30 0.93 -7.12
C LEU A 67 -15.57 1.46 -7.79
N SER A 68 -15.41 2.22 -8.87
CA SER A 68 -16.53 2.78 -9.64
C SER A 68 -17.46 1.68 -10.16
N ARG A 69 -16.91 0.55 -10.62
CA ARG A 69 -17.70 -0.62 -11.06
C ARG A 69 -18.41 -1.35 -9.91
N LEU A 70 -17.88 -1.26 -8.70
CA LEU A 70 -18.50 -1.79 -7.49
C LEU A 70 -19.59 -0.86 -6.93
N GLY A 71 -19.77 0.34 -7.50
CA GLY A 71 -20.63 1.37 -6.91
C GLY A 71 -20.08 1.87 -5.58
N ALA A 72 -18.76 1.82 -5.41
CA ALA A 72 -18.08 2.28 -4.22
C ALA A 72 -17.83 3.79 -4.27
N GLU A 73 -18.07 4.47 -3.15
CA GLU A 73 -17.82 5.89 -2.98
C GLU A 73 -16.57 6.08 -2.10
N GLN A 74 -15.52 6.64 -2.68
CA GLN A 74 -14.29 6.97 -1.95
C GLN A 74 -14.38 8.36 -1.33
N MET A 75 -14.04 8.45 -0.05
CA MET A 75 -13.95 9.68 0.74
C MET A 75 -12.59 9.71 1.44
N ALA A 76 -11.59 10.37 0.85
CA ALA A 76 -10.24 10.47 1.40
C ALA A 76 -9.65 9.11 1.84
N ASP A 77 -9.60 8.84 3.15
CA ASP A 77 -9.14 7.62 3.81
C ASP A 77 -10.25 6.57 4.08
N SER A 78 -11.44 6.77 3.54
CA SER A 78 -12.59 5.90 3.74
C SER A 78 -13.25 5.52 2.41
N VAL A 79 -13.82 4.33 2.32
CA VAL A 79 -14.60 3.89 1.16
C VAL A 79 -15.90 3.26 1.63
N LEU A 80 -17.02 3.70 1.04
CA LEU A 80 -18.34 3.12 1.25
C LEU A 80 -18.68 2.23 0.07
N VAL A 81 -19.11 0.99 0.32
CA VAL A 81 -19.59 0.05 -0.70
C VAL A 81 -20.97 -0.43 -0.28
N GLY A 82 -22.01 0.13 -0.89
CA GLY A 82 -23.38 -0.10 -0.44
C GLY A 82 -23.59 0.40 0.99
N GLU A 83 -23.82 -0.52 1.92
CA GLU A 83 -24.01 -0.23 3.36
C GLU A 83 -22.74 -0.47 4.20
N SER A 84 -21.66 -0.97 3.58
CA SER A 84 -20.41 -1.30 4.28
C SER A 84 -19.41 -0.16 4.15
N ALA A 85 -18.84 0.25 5.28
CA ALA A 85 -17.82 1.29 5.36
C ALA A 85 -16.46 0.68 5.68
N TYR A 86 -15.44 1.10 4.96
CA TYR A 86 -14.08 0.61 5.09
C TYR A 86 -13.11 1.76 5.30
N GLU A 87 -12.08 1.51 6.12
CA GLU A 87 -10.90 2.35 6.20
C GLU A 87 -9.92 1.92 5.11
N VAL A 88 -9.40 2.89 4.36
CA VAL A 88 -8.52 2.66 3.22
C VAL A 88 -7.33 3.60 3.23
N VAL A 89 -6.27 3.18 2.54
CA VAL A 89 -5.13 4.06 2.24
C VAL A 89 -5.13 4.36 0.74
N PRO A 90 -5.19 5.64 0.35
CA PRO A 90 -5.05 6.03 -1.05
C PRO A 90 -3.61 5.83 -1.54
N GLY A 91 -3.46 5.55 -2.82
CA GLY A 91 -2.16 5.34 -3.44
C GLY A 91 -2.27 4.98 -4.91
N TYR A 92 -1.25 4.29 -5.40
CA TYR A 92 -1.09 3.96 -6.81
C TYR A 92 -0.69 2.50 -6.99
N VAL A 93 -1.21 1.86 -8.03
CA VAL A 93 -0.73 0.56 -8.50
C VAL A 93 0.16 0.76 -9.71
N THR A 94 1.32 0.10 -9.69
CA THR A 94 2.27 0.05 -10.80
C THR A 94 2.54 -1.41 -11.20
N GLU A 95 2.88 -1.62 -12.47
CA GLU A 95 3.35 -2.89 -12.99
C GLU A 95 4.85 -2.79 -13.28
N VAL A 96 5.65 -3.55 -12.53
CA VAL A 96 7.10 -3.61 -12.75
C VAL A 96 7.48 -4.93 -13.42
N PRO A 97 8.49 -4.96 -14.30
CA PRO A 97 9.03 -6.20 -14.83
C PRO A 97 9.46 -7.12 -13.67
N SER A 98 9.15 -8.41 -13.77
CA SER A 98 9.45 -9.39 -12.72
C SER A 98 10.97 -9.52 -12.57
N GLY A 99 11.51 -8.90 -11.52
CA GLY A 99 12.94 -8.70 -11.30
C GLY A 99 13.21 -7.65 -10.21
N ALA A 100 12.25 -6.75 -9.94
CA ALA A 100 12.32 -5.84 -8.79
C ALA A 100 12.19 -6.61 -7.46
N PRO A 101 13.04 -6.32 -6.45
CA PRO A 101 12.93 -6.93 -5.13
C PRO A 101 11.56 -6.58 -4.54
N LYS A 102 10.80 -7.61 -4.19
CA LYS A 102 9.53 -7.48 -3.49
C LYS A 102 9.79 -6.81 -2.14
N PRO A 103 9.09 -5.72 -1.75
CA PRO A 103 9.04 -5.38 -0.34
C PRO A 103 8.32 -6.55 0.33
N GLU A 104 9.11 -7.38 1.02
CA GLU A 104 8.59 -8.48 1.82
C GLU A 104 7.60 -7.89 2.81
N ALA A 105 6.32 -8.18 2.57
CA ALA A 105 5.31 -8.11 3.60
C ALA A 105 5.80 -8.99 4.76
N ALA A 106 6.41 -8.36 5.76
CA ALA A 106 6.81 -8.97 7.01
C ALA A 106 5.55 -9.32 7.82
N GLY A 107 4.86 -10.35 7.35
CA GLY A 107 3.90 -11.09 8.13
C GLY A 107 4.64 -11.99 9.12
N LYS A 108 4.96 -11.45 10.30
CA LYS A 108 5.02 -12.22 11.54
C LYS A 108 4.88 -11.26 12.71
N LYS A 109 3.75 -11.32 13.42
CA LYS A 109 3.62 -10.78 14.78
C LYS A 109 4.60 -11.54 15.69
N PRO A 110 5.53 -10.87 16.38
CA PRO A 110 5.97 -11.30 17.70
C PRO A 110 5.00 -10.71 18.72
N ASP A 111 4.26 -11.59 19.39
CA ASP A 111 3.40 -11.24 20.52
C ASP A 111 4.27 -10.82 21.71
N SER A 112 4.40 -9.51 21.90
CA SER A 112 5.00 -8.77 23.03
C SER A 112 6.46 -8.30 22.88
N GLU A 113 6.62 -6.99 23.02
CA GLU A 113 7.89 -6.23 23.04
C GLU A 113 8.88 -6.72 24.10
N THR A 114 8.39 -7.37 25.14
CA THR A 114 9.17 -7.99 26.22
C THR A 114 10.08 -9.12 25.73
N ASP A 115 9.63 -9.90 24.74
CA ASP A 115 10.39 -11.03 24.20
C ASP A 115 11.58 -10.54 23.34
N LEU A 116 11.38 -9.45 22.60
CA LEU A 116 12.43 -8.80 21.79
C LEU A 116 13.54 -8.20 22.66
N LEU A 117 13.18 -7.59 23.79
CA LEU A 117 14.16 -7.07 24.75
C LEU A 117 14.96 -8.19 25.42
N ALA A 118 14.31 -9.30 25.80
CA ALA A 118 14.99 -10.45 26.40
C ALA A 118 15.99 -11.10 25.42
N ALA A 119 15.60 -11.28 24.17
CA ALA A 119 16.47 -11.84 23.13
C ALA A 119 17.70 -10.96 22.85
N PHE A 120 17.53 -9.63 22.85
CA PHE A 120 18.63 -8.70 22.59
C PHE A 120 19.65 -8.64 23.74
N LEU A 121 19.18 -8.73 24.98
CA LEU A 121 20.05 -8.68 26.17
C LEU A 121 20.92 -9.95 26.32
N LEU A 122 20.38 -11.12 25.98
CA LEU A 122 21.10 -12.39 26.08
C LEU A 122 22.21 -12.54 25.02
N ASN A 123 22.01 -11.97 23.83
CA ASN A 123 22.96 -12.09 22.73
C ASN A 123 24.21 -11.18 22.85
N LYS A 124 24.26 -10.28 23.85
CA LYS A 124 25.35 -9.31 24.03
C LYS A 124 26.34 -9.67 25.14
N MET A 125 26.14 -10.79 25.83
CA MET A 125 26.96 -11.22 26.98
C MET A 125 27.80 -12.48 26.71
N GLY A 126 27.88 -12.96 25.46
CA GLY A 126 28.62 -14.15 25.05
C GLY A 126 29.69 -13.85 24.00
#